data_AF-A0A5K0YMM6-F1
#
_entry.id   AF-A0A5K0YMM6-F1
#
_cell.length_a   1.000
_cell.length_b   1.000
_cell.length_c   1.000
_cell.angle_alpha   90.00
_cell.angle_beta   90.00
_cell.angle_gamma   90.00
#
_symmetry.space_group_name_H-M   'P 1'
#
loop_
_entity.id
_entity.type
_entity.pdbx_description
1 polymer ?
#
loop_
_entity_poly.entity_id
_entity_poly.type
_entity_poly.pdbx_seq_one_letter_code
_entity_poly.pdbx_strand_id
1 'polypeptide(L)' 'MGGDVSLPPGFRFHPTDDELVSYYLKRKVNGKPIRFNAISEIDVYKSEPWDLP' A
#
# COMPACT_ATOMS: atom_id res chain seq x y z
N MET A 1 0.73 -15.21 9.80
CA MET A 1 1.57 -15.89 8.79
C MET A 1 1.34 -15.20 7.44
N GLY A 2 2.02 -14.08 7.19
CA GLY A 2 2.04 -13.46 5.86
C GLY A 2 3.25 -14.01 5.14
N GLY A 3 3.03 -15.00 4.26
CA GLY A 3 4.11 -15.51 3.43
C GLY A 3 4.61 -14.39 2.52
N ASP A 4 5.92 -14.22 2.46
CA ASP A 4 6.58 -13.41 1.46
C ASP A 4 6.07 -13.88 0.08
N VAL A 5 5.28 -13.05 -0.59
CA VAL A 5 4.80 -13.38 -1.93
C VAL A 5 6.05 -13.32 -2.79
N SER A 6 6.57 -14.49 -3.18
CA SER A 6 7.71 -14.59 -4.09
C SER A 6 7.26 -14.06 -5.45
N LEU A 7 7.44 -12.76 -5.64
CA LEU A 7 7.12 -12.05 -6.86
C LEU A 7 8.28 -12.23 -7.84
N PRO A 8 8.01 -12.50 -9.13
CA PRO A 8 9.07 -12.61 -10.12
C PRO A 8 9.96 -11.36 -10.14
N PRO A 9 11.27 -11.49 -10.40
CA PRO A 9 12.15 -10.34 -10.57
C PRO A 9 11.57 -9.32 -11.55
N GLY A 10 11.56 -8.05 -11.16
CA GLY A 10 11.00 -6.95 -11.95
C GLY A 10 9.53 -6.62 -11.65
N PHE A 11 8.80 -7.48 -10.93
CA PHE A 11 7.48 -7.11 -10.42
C PHE A 11 7.63 -6.07 -9.31
N ARG A 12 6.91 -4.95 -9.45
CA ARG A 12 6.94 -3.83 -8.50
C ARG A 12 5.55 -3.30 -8.29
N PHE A 13 5.36 -2.64 -7.15
CA PHE A 13 4.17 -1.84 -6.91
C PHE A 13 4.22 -0.61 -7.82
N HIS A 14 3.38 -0.58 -8.87
CA HIS A 14 3.27 0.52 -9.82
C HIS A 14 1.79 0.71 -10.24
N PRO A 15 0.90 1.04 -9.29
CA PRO A 15 -0.52 1.21 -9.58
C PRO A 15 -0.78 2.49 -10.39
N THR A 16 -1.89 2.52 -11.12
CA THR A 16 -2.42 3.76 -11.71
C THR A 16 -3.14 4.62 -10.66
N ASP A 17 -3.40 5.89 -10.98
CA ASP A 17 -4.19 6.78 -10.11
C ASP A 17 -5.58 6.20 -9.79
N ASP A 18 -6.25 5.63 -10.80
CA ASP A 18 -7.54 4.96 -10.63
C ASP A 18 -7.46 3.77 -9.68
N GLU A 19 -6.38 2.98 -9.76
CA GLU A 19 -6.16 1.84 -8.85
C GLU A 19 -5.88 2.30 -7.42
N LEU A 20 -5.07 3.35 -7.24
CA LEU A 20 -4.81 3.95 -5.93
C LEU A 20 -6.11 4.37 -5.24
N VAL A 21 -6.99 5.07 -5.94
CA VAL A 21 -8.25 5.58 -5.37
C VAL A 21 -9.29 4.47 -5.24
N SER A 22 -9.60 3.78 -6.34
CA SER A 22 -10.75 2.88 -6.42
C SER A 22 -10.50 1.54 -5.74
N TYR A 23 -9.26 1.05 -5.77
CA TYR A 23 -8.89 -0.20 -5.11
C TYR A 23 -8.35 0.04 -3.71
N TYR A 24 -7.27 0.80 -3.53
CA TYR A 24 -6.60 0.89 -2.22
C TYR A 24 -7.36 1.79 -1.24
N LEU A 25 -7.53 3.07 -1.56
CA LEU A 25 -8.14 4.04 -0.65
C LEU A 25 -9.60 3.70 -0.32
N LYS A 26 -10.42 3.46 -1.35
CA LYS A 26 -11.84 3.14 -1.16
C LYS A 26 -12.05 1.86 -0.37
N ARG A 27 -11.20 0.83 -0.53
CA ARG A 27 -11.30 -0.39 0.27
C ARG A 27 -10.92 -0.13 1.72
N LYS A 28 -9.83 0.60 1.98
CA LYS A 28 -9.38 0.95 3.33
C LYS A 28 -10.48 1.68 4.10
N VAL A 29 -11.08 2.73 3.51
CA VAL A 29 -12.17 3.50 4.14
C VAL A 29 -13.41 2.64 4.41
N ASN A 30 -13.70 1.65 3.57
CA ASN A 30 -14.84 0.75 3.76
C ASN A 30 -14.52 -0.51 4.58
N GLY A 31 -13.34 -0.60 5.20
CA GLY A 31 -12.90 -1.79 5.95
C GLY A 31 -12.82 -3.07 5.12
N LYS A 32 -12.65 -2.95 3.80
CA LYS A 32 -12.56 -4.11 2.88
C LYS A 32 -11.13 -4.65 2.83
N PRO A 33 -10.94 -5.97 2.72
CA PRO A 33 -9.60 -6.55 2.65
C PRO A 33 -8.86 -6.10 1.38
N ILE A 34 -7.57 -5.83 1.53
CA ILE A 34 -6.60 -5.50 0.48
C ILE A 34 -5.66 -6.71 0.33
N ARG A 35 -5.48 -7.22 -0.89
CA ARG A 35 -4.72 -8.46 -1.12
C ARG A 35 -3.21 -8.31 -0.87
N PHE A 36 -2.67 -7.13 -1.12
CA PHE A 36 -1.25 -6.82 -0.96
C PHE A 36 -1.11 -5.64 0.00
N ASN A 37 -0.44 -5.85 1.12
CA ASN A 37 -0.18 -4.79 2.09
C ASN A 37 1.03 -3.94 1.66
N ALA A 38 0.90 -3.27 0.51
CA ALA A 38 1.97 -2.45 -0.08
C ALA A 38 2.06 -1.04 0.51
N ILE A 39 1.05 -0.58 1.26
CA ILE A 39 0.95 0.78 1.79
C ILE A 39 0.96 0.70 3.32
N SER A 40 1.96 1.31 3.95
CA SER A 40 2.08 1.40 5.41
C SER A 40 1.09 2.39 6.03
N GLU A 41 0.82 2.24 7.33
CA GLU A 41 0.00 3.19 8.10
C GLU A 41 0.91 4.04 8.98
N ILE A 42 0.93 5.35 8.71
CA ILE A 42 1.72 6.32 9.47
C ILE A 42 0.99 7.67 9.52
N ASP A 43 1.20 8.41 10.60
CA ASP A 43 0.78 9.81 10.67
C ASP A 43 1.82 10.68 9.95
N VAL A 44 1.60 10.88 8.65
CA VAL A 44 2.51 11.61 7.76
C VAL A 44 2.76 13.05 8.25
N TYR A 45 1.79 13.67 8.93
CA TYR A 45 1.91 15.06 9.40
C TYR A 45 2.70 15.21 10.71
N LYS A 46 3.06 14.10 11.35
CA LYS A 46 3.91 14.08 12.57
C LYS A 46 5.32 13.58 12.31
N SER A 47 5.65 13.28 11.06
CA SER A 47 6.93 12.70 10.67
C SER A 47 7.65 13.66 9.75
N GLU A 48 8.97 13.80 9.92
CA GLU A 48 9.75 14.51 8.91
C GLU A 48 9.82 13.70 7.62
N PRO A 49 9.90 14.32 6.43
CA PRO A 49 9.90 13.60 5.16
C PRO A 49 11.00 12.55 5.03
N TRP A 50 12.17 12.78 5.65
CA TRP A 50 13.31 11.85 5.64
C TRP A 50 13.21 10.74 6.70
N ASP A 51 12.29 10.86 7.65
CA ASP A 51 12.02 9.82 8.65
C ASP A 51 10.97 8.81 8.17
N LEU A 52 10.37 9.05 6.99
CA LEU A 52 9.47 8.11 6.34
C LEU A 52 10.26 6.92 5.75
N PRO A 53 9.77 5.67 5.93
CA PRO A 53 10.43 4.46 5.45
C PRO A 53 10.41 4.30 3.92
#